data_AF-B1WZR6-F1
#
_entry.id   AF-B1WZR6-F1
#
_cell.length_a   1.000
_cell.length_b   1.000
_cell.length_c   1.000
_cell.angle_alpha   90.00
_cell.angle_beta   90.00
_cell.angle_gamma   90.00
#
_symmetry.space_group_name_H-M   'P 1'
#
loop_
_entity.id
_entity.type
_entity.pdbx_description
1 polymer ?
#
loop_
_entity_poly.entity_id
_entity_poly.type
_entity_poly.pdbx_seq_one_letter_code
_entity_poly.pdbx_strand_id
1 'polypeptide(L)' 'MEVAPDHIYMLVEYDPQHSISQVVKAFKGRSSRYLRQEFPELLKLPSLWTHSYMFDTTGKVSTQIVLEYINDPHHG' A
#
# COMPACT_ATOMS: atom_id res chain seq x y z
N MET A 1 5.72 -6.58 -6.55
CA MET A 1 5.44 -5.25 -5.96
C MET A 1 5.75 -4.23 -7.03
N GLU A 2 4.89 -3.24 -7.18
CA GLU A 2 5.08 -2.13 -8.10
C GLU A 2 5.00 -0.82 -7.31
N VAL A 3 5.88 0.13 -7.62
CA VAL A 3 5.98 1.42 -6.93
C VAL A 3 5.71 2.51 -7.95
N ALA A 4 4.60 3.22 -7.76
CA ALA A 4 4.29 4.45 -8.46
C ALA A 4 4.81 5.66 -7.65
N PRO A 5 4.85 6.86 -8.25
CA PRO A 5 5.31 8.06 -7.54
C PRO A 5 4.53 8.39 -6.25
N ASP A 6 3.26 8.01 -6.18
CA ASP A 6 2.29 8.41 -5.15
C ASP A 6 1.59 7.22 -4.46
N HIS A 7 1.71 6.00 -4.98
CA HIS A 7 1.12 4.80 -4.40
C HIS A 7 1.95 3.53 -4.67
N ILE A 8 1.62 2.42 -4.01
CA ILE A 8 2.30 1.12 -4.19
C ILE A 8 1.29 -0.01 -4.34
N TYR A 9 1.65 -1.01 -5.13
CA TYR A 9 0.90 -2.26 -5.29
C TYR A 9 1.69 -3.44 -4.76
N MET A 10 1.04 -4.25 -3.92
CA MET A 10 1.66 -5.42 -3.30
C MET A 10 0.71 -6.61 -3.40
N LEU A 11 1.20 -7.71 -3.98
CA LEU A 11 0.60 -9.03 -3.82
C LEU A 11 1.25 -9.68 -2.60
N VAL A 12 0.43 -10.08 -1.63
CA VAL A 12 0.91 -10.57 -0.33
C VAL A 12 0.16 -11.83 0.06
N GLU A 13 0.90 -12.88 0.35
CA GLU A 13 0.41 -14.04 1.08
C GLU A 13 0.65 -13.81 2.58
N TYR A 14 -0.36 -14.02 3.42
CA TYR A 14 -0.27 -13.77 4.86
C TYR A 14 -1.10 -14.79 5.65
N ASP A 15 -0.73 -14.99 6.91
CA ASP A 15 -1.44 -15.90 7.81
C ASP A 15 -2.87 -15.40 8.07
N PRO A 16 -3.91 -16.22 7.79
CA PRO A 16 -5.31 -15.83 7.90
C PRO A 16 -5.76 -15.49 9.33
N GLN A 17 -4.97 -15.81 10.36
CA GLN A 17 -5.23 -15.37 11.73
C GLN A 17 -5.10 -13.84 11.90
N HIS A 18 -4.36 -13.18 10.99
CA HIS A 18 -4.23 -11.74 10.98
C HIS A 18 -5.29 -11.12 10.07
N SER A 19 -5.91 -10.03 10.49
CA SER A 19 -6.77 -9.27 9.58
C SER A 19 -5.93 -8.52 8.54
N ILE A 20 -6.48 -8.31 7.34
CA ILE A 20 -5.83 -7.49 6.31
C ILE A 20 -5.47 -6.08 6.85
N SER A 21 -6.31 -5.51 7.71
CA SER A 21 -6.07 -4.23 8.35
C SER A 21 -4.83 -4.24 9.26
N GLN A 22 -4.57 -5.34 9.98
CA GLN A 22 -3.36 -5.51 10.80
C GLN A 22 -2.11 -5.60 9.92
N VAL A 23 -2.19 -6.37 8.83
CA VAL A 23 -1.11 -6.52 7.86
C VAL A 23 -0.76 -5.18 7.21
N VAL A 24 -1.74 -4.45 6.70
CA VAL A 24 -1.55 -3.12 6.08
C VAL A 24 -1.02 -2.10 7.09
N LYS A 25 -1.52 -2.11 8.34
CA LYS A 25 -1.01 -1.25 9.42
C LYS A 25 0.48 -1.51 9.68
N ALA A 26 0.89 -2.79 9.71
CA ALA A 26 2.29 -3.15 9.90
C ALA A 26 3.17 -2.66 8.74
N PHE A 27 2.73 -2.84 7.49
CA PHE A 27 3.46 -2.35 6.32
C PHE A 27 3.60 -0.83 6.32
N LYS A 28 2.49 -0.09 6.44
CA LYS A 28 2.50 1.37 6.46
C LYS A 28 3.33 1.92 7.62
N GLY A 29 3.18 1.35 8.82
CA GLY A 29 3.91 1.79 10.00
C GLY A 29 5.42 1.57 9.90
N ARG A 30 5.85 0.36 9.51
CA ARG A 30 7.28 0.03 9.38
C ARG A 30 7.95 0.81 8.25
N SER A 31 7.33 0.84 7.06
CA SER A 31 7.86 1.61 5.93
C SER A 31 7.94 3.10 6.25
N SER A 32 6.91 3.68 6.86
CA SER A 32 6.96 5.07 7.32
C SER A 32 8.11 5.32 8.29
N ARG A 33 8.40 4.39 9.20
CA ARG A 33 9.50 4.56 10.15
C ARG A 33 10.85 4.51 9.43
N TYR A 34 11.09 3.48 8.63
CA TYR A 34 12.38 3.30 7.97
C TYR A 34 12.65 4.39 6.93
N LEU A 35 11.67 4.71 6.08
CA LEU A 35 11.84 5.75 5.06
C LEU A 35 12.09 7.12 5.67
N ARG A 36 11.46 7.47 6.80
CA ARG A 36 11.75 8.74 7.47
C ARG A 36 13.07 8.78 8.21
N GLN A 37 13.64 7.63 8.55
CA GLN A 37 14.99 7.53 9.10
C GLN A 37 16.04 7.68 8.00
N GLU A 38 15.78 7.11 6.82
CA GLU A 38 16.69 7.16 5.67
C GLU A 38 16.61 8.48 4.88
N PHE A 39 15.41 9.07 4.80
CA PHE A 39 15.10 10.27 4.02
C PHE A 39 14.47 11.35 4.92
N PRO A 40 15.28 12.15 5.65
CA PRO A 40 14.80 13.15 6.58
C PRO A 40 13.88 14.21 5.96
N GLU A 41 13.97 14.46 4.65
CA GLU A 41 13.07 15.33 3.92
C GLU A 41 11.61 14.89 3.97
N LEU A 42 11.32 13.61 4.27
CA LEU A 42 9.97 13.07 4.47
C LEU A 42 9.36 13.45 5.83
N LEU A 43 10.14 14.03 6.75
CA LEU A 43 9.65 14.54 8.04
C LEU A 43 8.79 15.80 7.87
N LYS A 44 8.87 16.48 6.72
CA LYS A 44 8.00 17.63 6.40
C LYS A 44 6.54 17.21 6.17
N LEU A 45 6.30 15.94 5.86
CA LEU A 45 4.96 15.40 5.66
C LEU A 45 4.36 15.02 7.02
N PRO A 46 3.10 15.39 7.32
CA PRO A 46 2.44 14.99 8.58
C PRO A 46 2.30 13.45 8.67
N SER A 47 2.03 12.78 7.57
CA SER A 47 2.04 11.31 7.43
C SER A 47 2.62 10.92 6.07
N LEU A 48 3.32 9.78 6.00
CA LEU A 48 3.84 9.26 4.72
C LEU A 48 2.73 8.54 3.95
N TRP A 49 1.89 7.82 4.69
CA TRP A 49 0.73 7.13 4.15
C TRP A 49 -0.54 7.81 4.62
N THR A 50 -1.56 7.81 3.77
CA THR A 50 -2.94 8.11 4.17
C THR A 50 -3.51 6.95 5.01
N HIS A 51 -4.62 7.19 5.70
CA HIS A 51 -5.33 6.14 6.42
C HIS A 51 -5.93 5.08 5.47
N SER A 52 -6.34 5.49 4.26
CA SER A 52 -7.04 4.66 3.28
C SER A 52 -6.15 3.60 2.66
N TYR A 53 -6.69 2.42 2.38
CA TYR A 53 -6.04 1.36 1.62
C TYR A 53 -7.09 0.56 0.85
N MET A 54 -6.68 -0.06 -0.24
CA MET A 54 -7.50 -1.01 -1.00
C MET A 54 -6.92 -2.40 -0.84
N PHE A 55 -7.79 -3.40 -0.73
CA PHE A 55 -7.41 -4.79 -0.77
C PHE A 55 -8.44 -5.55 -1.59
N ASP A 56 -7.99 -6.58 -2.29
CA ASP A 56 -8.85 -7.56 -2.90
C ASP A 56 -8.25 -8.94 -2.68
N THR A 57 -9.13 -9.93 -2.52
CA THR A 57 -8.71 -11.33 -2.40
C THR A 57 -8.63 -11.93 -3.79
N THR A 58 -7.49 -12.51 -4.12
CA THR A 58 -7.29 -13.30 -5.36
C THR A 58 -8.05 -14.63 -5.29
N GLY A 59 -9.39 -14.58 -5.19
CA GLY A 59 -10.25 -15.67 -5.62
C GLY A 59 -10.53 -15.61 -7.13
N LYS A 60 -10.49 -14.39 -7.71
CA LYS A 60 -10.79 -14.09 -9.14
C LYS A 60 -10.10 -12.83 -9.68
N VAL A 61 -9.05 -12.31 -9.03
CA VAL A 61 -8.38 -11.11 -9.52
C VAL A 61 -7.44 -11.50 -10.65
N SER A 62 -7.94 -11.44 -11.88
CA SER A 62 -7.06 -11.39 -13.04
C SER A 62 -6.22 -10.11 -12.93
N THR A 63 -4.98 -10.15 -13.40
CA THR A 63 -4.09 -8.98 -13.52
C THR A 63 -4.78 -7.76 -14.11
N GLN A 64 -5.83 -7.96 -14.90
CA GLN A 64 -6.71 -6.94 -15.47
C GLN A 64 -7.39 -6.02 -14.45
N ILE A 65 -7.90 -6.55 -13.32
CA ILE A 65 -8.56 -5.72 -12.30
C ILE A 65 -7.55 -4.83 -11.59
N VAL A 66 -6.33 -5.34 -11.36
CA VAL A 66 -5.22 -4.56 -10.81
C VAL A 66 -4.85 -3.43 -11.79
N LEU A 67 -4.78 -3.74 -13.09
CA LEU A 67 -4.52 -2.75 -14.14
C LEU A 67 -5.66 -1.72 -14.29
N GLU A 68 -6.91 -2.12 -14.17
CA GLU A 68 -8.06 -1.20 -14.22
C GLU A 68 -8.05 -0.22 -13.06
N TYR A 69 -7.70 -0.68 -11.85
CA TYR A 69 -7.52 0.19 -10.68
C TYR A 69 -6.30 1.11 -10.81
N ILE A 70 -5.20 0.62 -11.40
CA ILE A 70 -4.00 1.44 -11.71
C ILE A 70 -4.33 2.61 -12.64
N ASN A 71 -5.26 2.40 -13.58
CA ASN A 71 -5.59 3.36 -14.62
C ASN A 71 -6.83 4.22 -14.30
N ASP A 72 -7.39 4.14 -13.08
CA ASP A 72 -8.56 4.93 -12.71
C ASP A 72 -8.16 6.42 -12.55
N PRO A 73 -8.78 7.35 -13.30
CA PRO A 73 -8.47 8.78 -13.21
C PRO A 73 -8.93 9.46 -11.91
N HIS A 74 -9.67 8.77 -11.04
CA HIS A 74 -10.01 9.25 -9.69
C HIS A 74 -8.91 9.00 -8.65
N HIS A 75 -7.78 8.42 -9.08
CA HIS A 75 -6.70 7.94 -8.22
C HIS A 75 -5.46 8.84 -8.12
N GLY A 76 -5.56 10.11 -8.53
CA GLY A 76 -4.51 11.14 -8.40
C GLY A 76 -4.80 12.24 -7.39
#